data_AF-A9WBN4-F1
#
_entry.id   AF-A9WBN4-F1
#
_cell.length_a   1.000
_cell.length_b   1.000
_cell.length_c   1.000
_cell.angle_alpha   90.00
_cell.angle_beta   90.00
_cell.angle_gamma   90.00
#
_symmetry.space_group_name_H-M   'P 1'
#
loop_
_entity.id
_entity.type
_entity.pdbx_description
1 polymer ?
#
loop_
_entity_poly.entity_id
_entity_poly.type
_entity_poly.pdbx_seq_one_letter_code
_entity_poly.pdbx_strand_id
1 'polypeptide(L)'
;MVSATTHPFILASASPRRRELLARLGVSYHRVASQAEEQPLPPPAELLSHLPSLPIPLPIESHPTLVAWRKASDISYQHPDAIVLAADTEVAIDGMVLGKPRDEAHAHEMLRRLVGRAHTVLTGLCLVTPPSVHTSGFLYDGKRVLFDLVASQVHMRPLSDEQIAAYVAQGESLDKAGGYGLQSGGGALITRIEGSYTNVVGLPLPAVARLLRAVGIEPPVDPMKAYDEWLRSQGKEPAPWPTQP
;
A
#
# COMPACT_ATOMS: atom_id res chain seq x y z
N MET A 1 -12.23 25.22 10.21
CA MET A 1 -13.13 24.34 11.00
C MET A 1 -13.03 22.96 10.39
N VAL A 2 -12.47 21.98 11.11
CA VAL A 2 -12.41 20.59 10.64
C VAL A 2 -13.84 20.07 10.71
N SER A 3 -14.45 19.75 9.56
CA SER A 3 -15.76 19.12 9.51
C SER A 3 -15.66 17.79 10.27
N ALA A 4 -16.35 17.67 11.40
CA ALA A 4 -16.41 16.42 12.13
C ALA A 4 -17.19 15.42 11.28
N THR A 5 -16.52 14.35 10.82
CA THR A 5 -17.17 13.26 10.13
C THR A 5 -18.10 12.58 11.14
N THR A 6 -19.37 12.43 10.80
CA THR A 6 -20.36 11.75 11.65
C THR A 6 -20.05 10.26 11.81
N HIS A 7 -19.19 9.72 10.96
CA HIS A 7 -18.78 8.32 10.93
C HIS A 7 -17.33 8.19 11.43
N PRO A 8 -17.03 7.21 12.30
CA PRO A 8 -15.66 6.89 12.67
C PRO A 8 -14.83 6.53 11.44
N PHE A 9 -13.59 7.02 11.37
CA PHE A 9 -12.64 6.62 10.33
C PHE A 9 -11.66 5.57 10.89
N ILE A 10 -11.54 4.44 10.20
CA ILE A 10 -10.72 3.30 10.62
C ILE A 10 -9.67 2.98 9.54
N LEU A 11 -8.41 2.85 9.97
CA LEU A 11 -7.36 2.19 9.20
C LEU A 11 -7.33 0.69 9.56
N ALA A 12 -7.76 -0.16 8.63
CA ALA A 12 -7.74 -1.62 8.72
C ALA A 12 -6.34 -2.17 8.41
N SER A 13 -5.35 -1.86 9.25
CA SER A 13 -3.98 -2.33 9.06
C SER A 13 -3.17 -2.43 10.35
N ALA A 14 -2.40 -3.52 10.48
CA ALA A 14 -1.37 -3.66 11.52
C ALA A 14 -0.05 -2.95 11.18
N SER A 15 0.15 -2.52 9.92
CA SER A 15 1.44 -1.98 9.45
C SER A 15 1.83 -0.68 10.15
N PRO A 16 2.97 -0.63 10.88
CA PRO A 16 3.45 0.60 11.49
C PRO A 16 3.71 1.72 10.47
N ARG A 17 4.17 1.34 9.26
CA ARG A 17 4.50 2.25 8.16
C ARG A 17 3.25 2.94 7.60
N ARG A 18 2.16 2.18 7.39
CA ARG A 18 0.88 2.75 6.92
C ARG A 18 0.28 3.71 7.94
N ARG A 19 0.40 3.39 9.24
CA ARG A 19 0.00 4.30 10.33
C ARG A 19 0.79 5.61 10.29
N GLU A 20 2.12 5.51 10.21
CA GLU A 20 3.01 6.68 10.13
C GLU A 20 2.64 7.58 8.95
N LEU A 21 2.45 7.00 7.76
CA LEU A 21 2.09 7.73 6.55
C LEU A 21 0.71 8.38 6.67
N LEU A 22 -0.32 7.64 7.08
CA LEU A 22 -1.67 8.21 7.20
C LEU A 22 -1.73 9.37 8.21
N ALA A 23 -0.94 9.29 9.30
CA ALA A 23 -0.85 10.38 10.28
C ALA A 23 -0.32 11.69 9.68
N ARG A 24 0.48 11.64 8.61
CA ARG A 24 0.98 12.84 7.90
C ARG A 24 -0.13 13.63 7.22
N LEU A 25 -1.27 13.00 6.91
CA LEU A 25 -2.43 13.69 6.35
C LEU A 25 -3.21 14.49 7.40
N GLY A 26 -2.90 14.32 8.70
CA GLY A 26 -3.55 15.04 9.80
C GLY A 26 -4.97 14.58 10.13
N VAL A 27 -5.45 13.51 9.48
CA VAL A 27 -6.79 12.94 9.72
C VAL A 27 -6.83 12.19 11.04
N SER A 28 -7.93 12.31 11.78
CA SER A 28 -8.19 11.51 12.98
C SER A 28 -8.74 10.16 12.58
N TYR A 29 -8.18 9.08 13.12
CA TYR A 29 -8.62 7.71 12.82
C TYR A 29 -8.34 6.74 13.97
N HIS A 30 -9.08 5.64 13.98
CA HIS A 30 -8.78 4.47 14.79
C HIS A 30 -8.05 3.42 13.95
N ARG A 31 -7.20 2.62 14.59
CA ARG A 31 -6.49 1.53 13.91
C ARG A 31 -7.02 0.20 14.41
N VAL A 32 -7.43 -0.65 13.49
CA VAL A 32 -7.85 -2.04 13.77
C VAL A 32 -7.08 -2.96 12.84
N ALA A 33 -6.47 -4.01 13.36
CA ALA A 33 -5.79 -5.01 12.53
C ALA A 33 -6.81 -6.04 12.07
N SER A 34 -6.93 -6.23 10.74
CA SER A 34 -7.69 -7.34 10.18
C SER A 34 -6.86 -8.62 10.21
N GLN A 35 -7.55 -9.76 10.35
CA GLN A 35 -6.97 -11.10 10.22
C GLN A 35 -7.39 -11.78 8.89
N ALA A 36 -8.10 -11.06 8.01
CA ALA A 36 -8.75 -11.63 6.83
C ALA A 36 -7.84 -11.67 5.57
N GLU A 37 -6.52 -11.53 5.71
CA GLU A 37 -5.57 -11.64 4.59
C GLU A 37 -5.69 -12.98 3.87
N GLU A 38 -5.95 -14.06 4.61
CA GLU A 38 -5.92 -15.44 4.14
C GLU A 38 -7.32 -16.05 3.96
N GLN A 39 -8.27 -15.32 3.36
CA GLN A 39 -9.55 -15.95 3.01
C GLN A 39 -9.44 -16.75 1.69
N PRO A 40 -9.58 -18.08 1.72
CA PRO A 40 -9.41 -18.95 0.54
C PRO A 40 -10.63 -18.89 -0.41
N LEU A 41 -11.68 -18.15 -0.04
CA LEU A 41 -12.87 -18.06 -0.86
C LEU A 41 -12.60 -17.25 -2.13
N PRO A 42 -13.11 -17.73 -3.29
CA PRO A 42 -13.01 -16.98 -4.53
C PRO A 42 -13.73 -15.64 -4.38
N PRO A 43 -13.15 -14.56 -4.90
CA PRO A 43 -13.80 -13.25 -4.85
C PRO A 43 -15.10 -13.25 -5.67
N PRO A 44 -16.13 -12.52 -5.23
CA PRO A 44 -17.38 -12.38 -5.97
C PRO A 44 -17.14 -11.75 -7.36
N ALA A 45 -17.85 -12.24 -8.39
CA ALA A 45 -17.68 -11.76 -9.77
C ALA A 45 -17.97 -10.26 -9.94
N GLU A 46 -18.97 -9.74 -9.24
CA GLU A 46 -19.29 -8.30 -9.21
C GLU A 46 -18.09 -7.49 -8.73
N LEU A 47 -17.41 -7.95 -7.67
CA LEU A 47 -16.23 -7.28 -7.14
C LEU A 47 -15.07 -7.31 -8.12
N LEU A 48 -14.85 -8.45 -8.78
CA LEU A 48 -13.81 -8.62 -9.79
C LEU A 48 -13.97 -7.62 -10.94
N SER A 49 -15.20 -7.34 -11.39
CA SER A 49 -15.44 -6.37 -12.47
C SER A 49 -15.11 -4.92 -12.13
N HIS A 50 -14.95 -4.61 -10.84
CA HIS A 50 -14.58 -3.28 -10.35
C HIS A 50 -13.10 -3.14 -10.01
N LEU A 51 -12.33 -4.23 -10.01
CA LEU A 51 -10.91 -4.15 -9.70
C LEU A 51 -10.16 -3.30 -10.74
N PRO A 52 -9.26 -2.40 -10.31
CA PRO A 52 -8.46 -1.60 -11.23
C PRO A 52 -7.51 -2.49 -12.03
N SER A 53 -7.33 -2.22 -13.32
CA SER A 53 -6.41 -2.98 -14.15
C SER A 53 -4.98 -2.92 -13.62
N LEU A 54 -4.31 -4.07 -13.57
CA LEU A 54 -2.90 -4.13 -13.23
C LEU A 54 -2.04 -3.72 -14.44
N PRO A 55 -0.95 -2.96 -14.23
CA PRO A 55 0.00 -2.64 -15.31
C PRO A 55 0.88 -3.83 -15.69
N ILE A 56 0.86 -4.91 -14.89
CA ILE A 56 1.55 -6.17 -15.13
C ILE A 56 0.59 -7.33 -14.81
N PRO A 57 0.65 -8.46 -15.54
CA PRO A 57 -0.19 -9.61 -15.23
C PRO A 57 0.26 -10.24 -13.91
N LEU A 58 -0.68 -10.45 -12.99
CA LEU A 58 -0.50 -11.21 -11.75
C LEU A 58 -1.70 -12.15 -11.54
N PRO A 59 -1.53 -13.23 -10.78
CA PRO A 59 -2.66 -14.03 -10.30
C PRO A 59 -3.68 -13.15 -9.58
N ILE A 60 -4.96 -13.42 -9.79
CA ILE A 60 -6.04 -12.59 -9.23
C ILE A 60 -6.03 -12.62 -7.70
N GLU A 61 -5.59 -13.73 -7.12
CA GLU A 61 -5.44 -13.95 -5.68
C GLU A 61 -4.40 -13.01 -5.05
N SER A 62 -3.42 -12.59 -5.85
CA SER A 62 -2.38 -11.62 -5.47
C SER A 62 -2.68 -10.20 -5.96
N HIS A 63 -3.91 -9.93 -6.40
CA HIS A 63 -4.30 -8.57 -6.75
C HIS A 63 -4.38 -7.73 -5.46
N PRO A 64 -3.51 -6.71 -5.27
CA PRO A 64 -3.41 -6.03 -3.98
C PRO A 64 -4.70 -5.29 -3.60
N THR A 65 -5.46 -4.75 -4.56
CA THR A 65 -6.78 -4.15 -4.26
C THR A 65 -7.80 -5.18 -3.75
N LEU A 66 -7.75 -6.43 -4.22
CA LEU A 66 -8.60 -7.50 -3.72
C LEU A 66 -8.24 -7.86 -2.28
N VAL A 67 -6.94 -7.98 -1.99
CA VAL A 67 -6.44 -8.26 -0.64
C VAL A 67 -6.78 -7.09 0.32
N ALA A 68 -6.65 -5.85 -0.15
CA ALA A 68 -7.10 -4.67 0.58
C ALA A 68 -8.61 -4.70 0.85
N TRP A 69 -9.42 -5.11 -0.13
CA TRP A 69 -10.86 -5.26 0.08
C TRP A 69 -11.19 -6.29 1.15
N ARG A 70 -10.54 -7.47 1.16
CA ARG A 70 -10.76 -8.48 2.21
C ARG A 70 -10.56 -7.91 3.61
N LYS A 71 -9.47 -7.14 3.79
CA LYS A 71 -9.16 -6.45 5.06
C LYS A 71 -10.22 -5.40 5.43
N ALA A 72 -10.60 -4.55 4.47
CA ALA A 72 -11.58 -3.49 4.74
C ALA A 72 -12.97 -4.07 5.03
N SER A 73 -13.37 -5.11 4.28
CA SER A 73 -14.66 -5.77 4.40
C SER A 73 -14.83 -6.40 5.78
N ASP A 74 -13.86 -7.20 6.23
CA ASP A 74 -13.81 -7.81 7.57
C ASP A 74 -14.04 -6.78 8.68
N ILE A 75 -13.26 -5.69 8.69
CA ILE A 75 -13.39 -4.62 9.68
C ILE A 75 -14.71 -3.86 9.54
N SER A 76 -15.23 -3.70 8.32
CA SER A 76 -16.49 -3.00 8.10
C SER A 76 -17.71 -3.77 8.62
N TYR A 77 -17.67 -5.10 8.69
CA TYR A 77 -18.75 -5.88 9.30
C TYR A 77 -18.75 -5.75 10.83
N GLN A 78 -17.56 -5.61 11.43
CA GLN A 78 -17.41 -5.38 12.87
C GLN A 78 -17.76 -3.93 13.26
N HIS A 79 -17.64 -2.99 12.32
CA HIS A 79 -17.91 -1.56 12.51
C HIS A 79 -18.84 -1.04 11.39
N PRO A 80 -20.15 -1.35 11.43
CA PRO A 80 -21.08 -1.08 10.32
C PRO A 80 -21.25 0.40 9.97
N ASP A 81 -21.04 1.29 10.95
CA ASP A 81 -21.15 2.75 10.80
C ASP A 81 -19.80 3.44 10.51
N ALA A 82 -18.71 2.69 10.35
CA ALA A 82 -17.39 3.27 10.10
C ALA A 82 -17.05 3.39 8.62
N ILE A 83 -16.26 4.41 8.29
CA ILE A 83 -15.50 4.49 7.04
C ILE A 83 -14.21 3.71 7.26
N VAL A 84 -13.96 2.67 6.46
CA VAL A 84 -12.82 1.76 6.64
C VAL A 84 -11.90 1.82 5.44
N LEU A 85 -10.66 2.24 5.66
CA LEU A 85 -9.58 2.21 4.67
C LEU A 85 -8.66 1.01 4.93
N ALA A 86 -8.39 0.24 3.90
CA ALA A 86 -7.34 -0.77 3.89
C ALA A 86 -6.41 -0.59 2.69
N ALA A 87 -5.22 -1.15 2.82
CA ALA A 87 -4.24 -1.22 1.76
C ALA A 87 -3.49 -2.55 1.80
N ASP A 88 -3.05 -2.98 0.62
CA ASP A 88 -2.14 -4.10 0.46
C ASP A 88 -1.08 -3.79 -0.60
N THR A 89 0.12 -4.34 -0.44
CA THR A 89 1.29 -3.94 -1.22
C THR A 89 2.04 -5.17 -1.68
N GLU A 90 2.20 -5.30 -2.99
CA GLU A 90 2.90 -6.39 -3.64
C GLU A 90 4.15 -5.90 -4.35
N VAL A 91 5.24 -6.66 -4.21
CA VAL A 91 6.46 -6.50 -5.00
C VAL A 91 6.42 -7.53 -6.11
N ALA A 92 6.59 -7.11 -7.36
CA ALA A 92 6.46 -8.00 -8.49
C ALA A 92 7.53 -7.79 -9.54
N ILE A 93 8.03 -8.90 -10.09
CA ILE A 93 9.02 -8.93 -11.17
C ILE A 93 8.74 -10.15 -12.05
N ASP A 94 8.84 -9.99 -13.37
CA ASP A 94 8.63 -11.08 -14.35
C ASP A 94 7.28 -11.79 -14.21
N GLY A 95 6.20 -11.05 -13.91
CA GLY A 95 4.86 -11.60 -13.71
C GLY A 95 4.69 -12.42 -12.42
N MET A 96 5.67 -12.37 -11.51
CA MET A 96 5.64 -13.06 -10.22
C MET A 96 5.57 -12.08 -9.06
N VAL A 97 4.78 -12.42 -8.05
CA VAL A 97 4.78 -11.74 -6.76
C VAL A 97 5.88 -12.28 -5.86
N LEU A 98 6.63 -11.36 -5.24
CA LEU A 98 7.60 -11.63 -4.19
C LEU A 98 6.99 -11.20 -2.86
N GLY A 99 6.38 -12.16 -2.17
CA GLY A 99 5.87 -11.96 -0.81
C GLY A 99 6.98 -11.78 0.23
N LYS A 100 6.65 -12.02 1.50
CA LYS A 100 7.64 -12.02 2.58
C LYS A 100 8.53 -13.26 2.46
N PRO A 101 9.87 -13.15 2.63
CA PRO A 101 10.72 -14.31 2.65
C PRO A 101 10.42 -15.17 3.89
N ARG A 102 10.59 -16.48 3.74
CA ARG A 102 10.27 -17.46 4.79
C ARG A 102 11.44 -17.68 5.75
N ASP A 103 12.64 -17.42 5.26
CA ASP A 103 13.92 -17.53 5.93
C ASP A 103 14.94 -16.64 5.21
N GLU A 104 16.15 -16.53 5.77
CA GLU A 104 17.23 -15.72 5.21
C GLU A 104 17.70 -16.19 3.84
N ALA A 105 17.67 -17.50 3.57
CA ALA A 105 18.05 -18.06 2.28
C ALA A 105 17.07 -17.63 1.17
N HIS A 106 15.78 -17.64 1.47
CA HIS A 106 14.73 -17.16 0.57
C HIS A 106 14.84 -15.64 0.37
N ALA A 107 15.19 -14.88 1.40
CA ALA A 107 15.47 -13.44 1.26
C ALA A 107 16.64 -13.18 0.31
N HIS A 108 17.73 -13.95 0.43
CA HIS A 108 18.88 -13.87 -0.46
C HIS A 108 18.49 -14.19 -1.92
N GLU A 109 17.72 -15.25 -2.15
CA GLU A 109 17.21 -15.62 -3.48
C GLU A 109 16.35 -14.52 -4.10
N MET A 110 15.41 -13.97 -3.33
CA MET A 110 14.56 -12.85 -3.76
C MET A 110 15.40 -11.64 -4.15
N LEU A 111 16.34 -11.22 -3.29
CA LEU A 111 17.21 -10.08 -3.55
C LEU A 111 18.09 -10.30 -4.78
N ARG A 112 18.66 -11.49 -4.94
CA ARG A 112 19.46 -11.84 -6.13
C ARG A 112 18.68 -11.69 -7.42
N ARG A 113 17.36 -11.92 -7.39
CA ARG A 113 16.48 -11.72 -8.53
C ARG A 113 16.19 -10.26 -8.84
N LEU A 114 16.26 -9.39 -7.84
CA LEU A 114 15.93 -7.96 -7.94
C LEU A 114 17.16 -7.09 -8.29
N VAL A 115 18.35 -7.41 -7.76
CA VAL A 115 19.54 -6.57 -7.91
C VAL A 115 19.93 -6.36 -9.38
N GLY A 116 20.35 -5.13 -9.71
CA GLY A 116 20.69 -4.72 -11.07
C GLY A 116 19.50 -4.60 -12.03
N ARG A 117 18.26 -4.76 -11.54
CA ARG A 117 17.03 -4.76 -12.36
C ARG A 117 16.01 -3.76 -11.83
N ALA A 118 14.96 -3.56 -12.61
CA ALA A 118 13.76 -2.84 -12.20
C ALA A 118 12.64 -3.83 -11.87
N HIS A 119 11.85 -3.50 -10.85
CA HIS A 119 10.66 -4.24 -10.47
C HIS A 119 9.52 -3.30 -10.07
N THR A 120 8.29 -3.81 -10.13
CA THR A 120 7.10 -3.03 -9.86
C THR A 120 6.66 -3.23 -8.41
N VAL A 121 6.37 -2.14 -7.72
CA VAL A 121 5.66 -2.16 -6.44
C VAL A 121 4.25 -1.64 -6.64
N LEU A 122 3.26 -2.46 -6.31
CA LEU A 122 1.84 -2.19 -6.47
C LEU A 122 1.20 -2.04 -5.10
N THR A 123 0.56 -0.91 -4.78
CA THR A 123 -0.32 -0.81 -3.62
C THR A 123 -1.76 -0.64 -4.08
N GLY A 124 -2.58 -1.62 -3.71
CA GLY A 124 -4.02 -1.55 -3.87
C GLY A 124 -4.66 -0.94 -2.63
N LEU A 125 -5.67 -0.10 -2.84
CA LEU A 125 -6.44 0.55 -1.79
C LEU A 125 -7.91 0.13 -1.88
N CYS A 126 -8.54 -0.05 -0.74
CA CYS A 126 -9.97 -0.21 -0.63
C CYS A 126 -10.51 0.70 0.46
N LEU A 127 -11.56 1.47 0.15
CA LEU A 127 -12.32 2.24 1.12
C LEU A 127 -13.78 1.77 1.10
N VAL A 128 -14.25 1.30 2.26
CA VAL A 128 -15.62 0.83 2.47
C VAL A 128 -16.34 1.83 3.35
N THR A 129 -17.58 2.18 2.99
CA THR A 129 -18.40 3.10 3.78
C THR A 129 -19.81 2.55 4.05
N PRO A 130 -20.47 3.02 5.12
CA PRO A 130 -21.87 2.74 5.37
C PRO A 130 -22.74 3.31 4.24
N PRO A 131 -23.91 2.72 3.95
CA PRO A 131 -24.78 3.16 2.85
C PRO A 131 -25.26 4.62 2.99
N SER A 132 -25.24 5.19 4.20
CA SER A 132 -25.59 6.59 4.46
C SER A 132 -24.56 7.59 3.94
N VAL A 133 -23.32 7.16 3.64
CA VAL A 133 -22.27 8.04 3.12
C VAL A 133 -22.47 8.21 1.61
N HIS A 134 -22.69 9.45 1.18
CA HIS A 134 -22.80 9.78 -0.23
C HIS A 134 -21.43 9.74 -0.90
N THR A 135 -21.29 8.90 -1.93
CA THR A 135 -20.03 8.72 -2.68
C THR A 135 -20.31 8.08 -4.04
N SER A 136 -19.32 8.12 -4.94
CA SER A 136 -19.35 7.48 -6.25
C SER A 136 -18.97 6.00 -6.23
N GLY A 137 -18.69 5.43 -5.05
CA GLY A 137 -18.40 4.00 -4.90
C GLY A 137 -19.53 3.09 -5.37
N PHE A 138 -19.16 1.91 -5.88
CA PHE A 138 -20.14 0.90 -6.26
C PHE A 138 -20.79 0.29 -5.02
N LEU A 139 -22.03 -0.18 -5.14
CA LEU A 139 -22.73 -0.86 -4.04
C LEU A 139 -22.30 -2.32 -4.03
N TYR A 140 -21.90 -2.83 -2.88
CA TYR A 140 -21.65 -4.25 -2.67
C TYR A 140 -22.08 -4.61 -1.25
N ASP A 141 -22.92 -5.63 -1.11
CA ASP A 141 -23.46 -6.10 0.17
C ASP A 141 -23.97 -4.96 1.09
N GLY A 142 -24.76 -4.05 0.52
CA GLY A 142 -25.34 -2.92 1.25
C GLY A 142 -24.34 -1.83 1.68
N LYS A 143 -23.07 -1.91 1.26
CA LYS A 143 -22.01 -0.93 1.55
C LYS A 143 -21.49 -0.28 0.26
N ARG A 144 -20.96 0.93 0.36
CA ARG A 144 -20.28 1.57 -0.79
C ARG A 144 -18.79 1.26 -0.75
N VAL A 145 -18.25 0.85 -1.88
CA VAL A 145 -16.84 0.46 -2.02
C VAL A 145 -16.16 1.32 -3.06
N LEU A 146 -14.98 1.82 -2.73
CA LEU A 146 -14.09 2.54 -3.62
C LEU A 146 -12.74 1.84 -3.69
N PHE A 147 -12.23 1.70 -4.90
CA PHE A 147 -10.93 1.10 -5.16
C PHE A 147 -9.97 2.10 -5.76
N ASP A 148 -8.70 1.86 -5.48
CA ASP A 148 -7.60 2.52 -6.16
C ASP A 148 -6.39 1.58 -6.26
N LEU A 149 -5.46 1.91 -7.14
CA LEU A 149 -4.21 1.17 -7.34
C LEU A 149 -3.12 2.14 -7.77
N VAL A 150 -1.96 2.04 -7.11
CA VAL A 150 -0.77 2.80 -7.49
C VAL A 150 0.37 1.86 -7.78
N ALA A 151 1.04 2.07 -8.91
CA ALA A 151 2.23 1.34 -9.32
C ALA A 151 3.46 2.25 -9.26
N SER A 152 4.62 1.71 -8.92
CA SER A 152 5.89 2.42 -8.98
C SER A 152 7.01 1.46 -9.36
N GLN A 153 7.91 1.91 -10.24
CA GLN A 153 9.10 1.15 -10.61
C GLN A 153 10.22 1.45 -9.62
N VAL A 154 10.88 0.41 -9.14
CA VAL A 154 12.04 0.50 -8.25
C VAL A 154 13.22 -0.14 -8.96
N HIS A 155 14.31 0.61 -9.07
CA HIS A 155 15.54 0.16 -9.69
C HIS A 155 16.56 -0.18 -8.61
N MET A 156 17.08 -1.40 -8.62
CA MET A 156 18.10 -1.83 -7.68
C MET A 156 19.50 -1.69 -8.25
N ARG A 157 20.46 -1.42 -7.36
CA ARG A 157 21.88 -1.45 -7.65
C ARG A 157 22.29 -2.87 -8.04
N PRO A 158 23.27 -3.03 -8.95
CA PRO A 158 23.96 -4.31 -9.08
C PRO A 158 24.73 -4.57 -7.79
N LEU A 159 24.50 -5.72 -7.16
CA LEU A 159 25.16 -6.14 -5.93
C LEU A 159 25.77 -7.53 -6.11
N SER A 160 26.89 -7.78 -5.44
CA SER A 160 27.46 -9.13 -5.33
C SER A 160 26.73 -9.96 -4.28
N ASP A 161 26.96 -11.27 -4.28
CA ASP A 161 26.35 -12.18 -3.31
C ASP A 161 26.78 -11.85 -1.88
N GLU A 162 28.02 -11.41 -1.68
CA GLU A 162 28.53 -10.99 -0.38
C GLU A 162 27.78 -9.74 0.12
N GLN A 163 27.47 -8.80 -0.77
CA GLN A 163 26.71 -7.60 -0.42
C GLN A 163 25.25 -7.94 -0.08
N ILE A 164 24.63 -8.86 -0.82
CA ILE A 164 23.29 -9.36 -0.51
C ILE A 164 23.29 -10.06 0.86
N ALA A 165 24.24 -10.97 1.10
CA ALA A 165 24.37 -11.67 2.37
C ALA A 165 24.59 -10.72 3.55
N ALA A 166 25.43 -9.69 3.38
CA ALA A 166 25.67 -8.67 4.39
C ALA A 166 24.41 -7.84 4.71
N TYR A 167 23.52 -7.63 3.74
CA TYR A 167 22.24 -6.98 3.97
C TYR A 167 21.26 -7.90 4.71
N VAL A 168 21.11 -9.15 4.25
CA VAL A 168 20.21 -10.14 4.89
C VAL A 168 20.59 -10.36 6.36
N ALA A 169 21.88 -10.41 6.67
CA ALA A 169 22.41 -10.56 8.02
C ALA A 169 22.04 -9.41 8.99
N GLN A 170 21.54 -8.28 8.48
CA GLN A 170 21.03 -7.18 9.31
C GLN A 170 19.64 -7.49 9.89
N GLY A 171 18.99 -8.57 9.45
CA GLY A 171 17.69 -9.01 9.96
C GLY A 171 16.49 -8.19 9.46
N GLU A 172 16.68 -7.33 8.46
CA GLU A 172 15.64 -6.43 7.98
C GLU A 172 14.74 -7.01 6.87
N SER A 173 15.01 -8.22 6.39
CA SER A 173 14.33 -8.76 5.20
C SER A 173 13.01 -9.48 5.48
N LEU A 174 12.89 -10.18 6.62
CA LEU A 174 11.86 -11.20 6.83
C LEU A 174 10.42 -10.66 6.93
N ASP A 175 10.22 -9.42 7.36
CA ASP A 175 8.89 -8.82 7.49
C ASP A 175 8.44 -8.01 6.26
N LYS A 176 9.19 -8.06 5.15
CA LYS A 176 9.00 -7.18 3.98
C LYS A 176 8.85 -7.96 2.68
N ALA A 177 7.85 -7.57 1.89
CA ALA A 177 7.68 -8.10 0.53
C ALA A 177 8.94 -7.82 -0.30
N GLY A 178 9.39 -8.81 -1.07
CA GLY A 178 10.65 -8.74 -1.83
C GLY A 178 11.93 -8.73 -0.99
N GLY A 179 11.83 -8.88 0.34
CA GLY A 179 12.99 -9.02 1.23
C GLY A 179 13.79 -7.74 1.48
N TYR A 180 13.26 -6.55 1.14
CA TYR A 180 13.95 -5.27 1.40
C TYR A 180 13.01 -4.17 1.91
N GLY A 181 13.59 -3.17 2.60
CA GLY A 181 12.86 -2.03 3.17
C GLY A 181 13.40 -0.67 2.74
N LEU A 182 12.55 0.14 2.10
CA LEU A 182 12.93 1.49 1.64
C LEU A 182 13.32 2.45 2.79
N GLN A 183 12.71 2.29 3.97
CA GLN A 183 12.93 3.12 5.16
C GLN A 183 14.09 2.63 6.04
N SER A 184 14.68 1.48 5.73
CA SER A 184 15.75 0.86 6.51
C SER A 184 17.02 0.70 5.64
N GLY A 185 17.97 -0.16 6.01
CA GLY A 185 19.18 -0.43 5.22
C GLY A 185 18.90 -0.79 3.75
N GLY A 186 17.70 -1.28 3.43
CA GLY A 186 17.25 -1.58 2.07
C GLY A 186 17.21 -0.37 1.14
N GLY A 187 17.12 0.85 1.66
CA GLY A 187 17.24 2.08 0.88
C GLY A 187 18.58 2.21 0.16
N ALA A 188 19.66 1.66 0.73
CA ALA A 188 20.99 1.67 0.13
C ALA A 188 21.11 0.73 -1.08
N LEU A 189 20.14 -0.16 -1.30
CA LEU A 189 20.09 -1.11 -2.42
C LEU A 189 19.45 -0.49 -3.67
N ILE A 190 18.81 0.67 -3.56
CA ILE A 190 17.98 1.28 -4.60
C ILE A 190 18.76 2.41 -5.29
N THR A 191 18.76 2.42 -6.62
CA THR A 191 19.32 3.52 -7.42
C THR A 191 18.29 4.60 -7.71
N ARG A 192 17.05 4.20 -8.00
CA ARG A 192 15.98 5.12 -8.43
C ARG A 192 14.61 4.53 -8.14
N ILE A 193 13.64 5.41 -7.87
CA ILE A 193 12.21 5.10 -7.89
C ILE A 193 11.54 6.00 -8.93
N GLU A 194 10.73 5.41 -9.79
CA GLU A 194 9.83 6.11 -10.72
C GLU A 194 8.39 5.90 -10.25
N GLY A 195 7.72 6.98 -9.85
CA GLY A 195 6.39 6.94 -9.22
C GLY A 195 6.42 7.44 -7.78
N SER A 196 5.63 6.81 -6.91
CA SER A 196 5.40 7.27 -5.53
C SER A 196 6.28 6.54 -4.53
N TYR A 197 7.10 7.26 -3.77
CA TYR A 197 7.88 6.67 -2.68
C TYR A 197 6.98 6.13 -1.57
N THR A 198 5.89 6.83 -1.24
CA THR A 198 4.93 6.38 -0.22
C THR A 198 4.16 5.15 -0.68
N ASN A 199 3.95 4.96 -1.99
CA ASN A 199 3.48 3.68 -2.55
C ASN A 199 4.47 2.55 -2.23
N VAL A 200 5.76 2.75 -2.50
CA VAL A 200 6.80 1.74 -2.24
C VAL A 200 6.91 1.39 -0.75
N VAL A 201 6.64 2.34 0.14
CA VAL A 201 6.55 2.08 1.59
C VAL A 201 5.28 1.29 1.97
N GLY A 202 4.20 1.49 1.21
CA GLY A 202 2.97 0.72 1.30
C GLY A 202 1.68 1.53 1.54
N LEU A 203 1.71 2.86 1.41
CA LEU A 203 0.50 3.71 1.43
C LEU A 203 0.67 4.97 0.56
N PRO A 204 0.17 5.00 -0.69
CA PRO A 204 0.28 6.16 -1.57
C PRO A 204 -0.58 7.34 -1.08
N LEU A 205 0.03 8.36 -0.48
CA LEU A 205 -0.68 9.47 0.16
C LEU A 205 -1.64 10.24 -0.77
N PRO A 206 -1.26 10.59 -2.02
CA PRO A 206 -2.18 11.30 -2.93
C PRO A 206 -3.43 10.50 -3.28
N ALA A 207 -3.26 9.18 -3.53
CA ALA A 207 -4.35 8.26 -3.81
C ALA A 207 -5.29 8.10 -2.59
N VAL A 208 -4.72 7.95 -1.40
CA VAL A 208 -5.50 7.92 -0.14
C VAL A 208 -6.31 9.20 0.03
N ALA A 209 -5.70 10.37 -0.16
CA ALA A 209 -6.39 11.65 -0.03
C ALA A 209 -7.56 11.78 -1.02
N ARG A 210 -7.40 11.29 -2.27
CA ARG A 210 -8.50 11.24 -3.24
C ARG A 210 -9.66 10.37 -2.77
N LEU A 211 -9.39 9.18 -2.22
CA LEU A 211 -10.42 8.31 -1.67
C LEU A 211 -11.14 8.95 -0.47
N LEU A 212 -10.40 9.62 0.42
CA LEU A 212 -10.96 10.32 1.58
C LEU A 212 -11.89 11.47 1.16
N ARG A 213 -11.45 12.29 0.20
CA ARG A 213 -12.27 13.38 -0.35
C ARG A 213 -13.56 12.88 -1.00
N ALA A 214 -13.50 11.74 -1.68
CA ALA A 214 -14.67 11.13 -2.32
C ALA A 214 -15.76 10.67 -1.34
N VAL A 215 -15.46 10.66 -0.02
CA VAL A 215 -16.40 10.32 1.06
C VAL A 215 -16.56 11.47 2.06
N GLY A 216 -16.16 12.68 1.67
CA GLY A 216 -16.34 13.90 2.47
C GLY A 216 -15.33 14.11 3.60
N ILE A 217 -14.23 13.33 3.63
CA ILE A 217 -13.13 13.53 4.57
C ILE A 217 -12.06 14.38 3.87
N GLU A 218 -11.93 15.65 4.25
CA GLU A 218 -10.84 16.51 3.77
C GLU A 218 -9.60 16.33 4.65
N PRO A 219 -8.46 15.86 4.10
CA PRO A 219 -7.20 15.84 4.84
C PRO A 219 -6.78 17.25 5.27
N PRO A 220 -6.50 17.50 6.57
CA PRO A 220 -6.01 18.80 7.02
C PRO A 220 -4.67 19.22 6.40
N VAL A 221 -3.85 18.25 6.00
CA VAL A 221 -2.57 18.50 5.33
C VAL A 221 -2.68 18.10 3.87
N ASP A 222 -2.25 18.99 2.98
CA ASP A 222 -2.16 18.70 1.55
C ASP A 222 -1.30 17.43 1.31
N PRO A 223 -1.79 16.44 0.55
CA PRO A 223 -1.10 15.17 0.38
C PRO A 223 0.26 15.28 -0.32
N MET A 224 0.44 16.26 -1.21
CA MET A 224 1.72 16.48 -1.88
C MET A 224 2.73 17.10 -0.93
N LYS A 225 2.29 18.08 -0.14
CA LYS A 225 3.11 18.64 0.93
C LYS A 225 3.48 17.59 1.98
N ALA A 226 2.53 16.77 2.42
CA ALA A 226 2.77 15.67 3.37
C ALA A 226 3.77 14.65 2.81
N TYR A 227 3.66 14.35 1.52
CA TYR A 227 4.59 13.50 0.78
C TYR A 227 6.01 14.09 0.74
N ASP A 228 6.15 15.37 0.38
CA ASP A 228 7.45 16.05 0.28
C ASP A 228 8.13 16.23 1.65
N GLU A 229 7.35 16.54 2.69
CA GLU A 229 7.83 16.60 4.07
C GLU A 229 8.28 15.22 4.56
N TRP A 230 7.52 14.17 4.24
CA TRP A 230 7.90 12.81 4.59
C TRP A 230 9.20 12.42 3.87
N LEU A 231 9.33 12.66 2.57
CA LEU A 231 10.56 12.41 1.81
C LEU A 231 11.77 13.08 2.45
N ARG A 232 11.68 14.38 2.73
CA ARG A 232 12.76 15.14 3.39
C ARG A 232 13.11 14.55 4.75
N SER A 233 12.12 14.12 5.54
CA SER A 233 12.36 13.48 6.84
C SER A 233 13.10 12.14 6.75
N GLN A 234 13.06 11.47 5.60
CA GLN A 234 13.81 10.24 5.34
C GLN A 234 15.19 10.51 4.73
N GLY A 235 15.65 11.77 4.68
CA GLY A 235 16.90 12.14 4.01
C GLY A 235 16.85 11.93 2.50
N LYS A 236 15.65 11.87 1.92
CA LYS A 236 15.44 11.73 0.47
C LYS A 236 15.07 13.10 -0.06
N GLU A 237 15.92 13.67 -0.90
CA GLU A 237 15.58 14.89 -1.62
C GLU A 237 14.36 14.63 -2.53
N PRO A 238 13.51 15.64 -2.81
CA PRO A 238 12.39 15.45 -3.72
C PRO A 238 12.90 14.84 -5.03
N ALA A 239 12.22 13.79 -5.49
CA ALA A 239 12.58 13.12 -6.73
C ALA A 239 12.65 14.18 -7.85
N PRO A 240 13.71 14.21 -8.68
CA PRO A 240 13.86 15.21 -9.72
C PRO A 240 12.93 14.93 -10.90
N TRP A 241 11.64 14.63 -10.70
CA TRP A 241 10.71 14.31 -11.80
C TRP A 241 9.28 14.73 -11.44
N PRO A 242 8.50 15.23 -12.40
CA PRO A 242 7.19 15.79 -12.13
C PRO A 242 6.28 14.72 -11.55
N THR A 243 5.67 15.04 -10.42
CA THR A 243 4.49 14.36 -9.92
C THR A 243 3.46 14.41 -11.05
N GLN A 244 3.15 13.26 -11.66
CA GLN A 244 2.12 13.21 -12.70
C GLN A 244 0.80 13.76 -12.13
N PRO A 245 0.01 14.46 -12.98
CA PRO A 245 -1.17 15.22 -12.57
C PRO A 245 -2.23 14.37 -11.85
#